data_AF-A0A350I8E5-F1
#
_entry.id   AF-A0A350I8E5-F1
#
_cell.length_a   1.000
_cell.length_b   1.000
_cell.length_c   1.000
_cell.angle_alpha   90.00
_cell.angle_beta   90.00
_cell.angle_gamma   90.00
#
_symmetry.space_group_name_H-M   'P 1'
#
loop_
_entity.id
_entity.type
_entity.pdbx_description
1 polymer ?
#
loop_
_entity_poly.entity_id
_entity_poly.type
_entity_poly.pdbx_seq_one_letter_code
_entity_poly.pdbx_strand_id
1 'polypeptide(L)'
;MKNNLLFFVLLYLIVIQLSAQTDPNITSWLQNTTETGSYYISGNSTAIDNNILYNCQHIEYSDDFVYVHTKGIPAYPTGPFNDGNPSQASDQNAIYKMPRTPQPAATPQNTNGGNIGIFINGVSLFDYRDGVGWNANNQSLCGGPGNPPCPGGPMAQTDWTRDAIPAEKLGFDCSKAHPAMGNYHHHQNPSAFKLDIEVVSDICNLYDAEGLYAIDVDKHSPLIGFAYDGYPIYGAYGFQNKDGSGSIARIKSGYQLRDITERNTHADGSSVDNGPDIGGDYFLGYFREDYEWIAHEGEDDYLDVHNGRFSITPEYPNGTYAYFATVDDNWNSTYP
;
A
#
# COMPACT_ATOMS: atom_id res chain seq x y z
N MET A 1 -41.36 66.97 34.60
CA MET A 1 -40.76 66.34 33.42
C MET A 1 -40.40 64.90 33.79
N LYS A 2 -41.19 63.92 33.32
CA LYS A 2 -40.96 62.50 33.60
C LYS A 2 -40.18 61.89 32.43
N ASN A 3 -39.01 61.35 32.73
CA ASN A 3 -38.13 60.64 31.79
C ASN A 3 -38.73 59.29 31.41
N ASN A 4 -38.92 59.04 30.11
CA ASN A 4 -39.16 57.71 29.56
C ASN A 4 -37.81 57.09 29.20
N LEU A 5 -37.42 56.05 29.94
CA LEU A 5 -36.26 55.22 29.63
C LEU A 5 -36.76 54.00 28.83
N LEU A 6 -36.54 54.00 27.51
CA LEU A 6 -36.74 52.80 26.69
C LEU A 6 -35.49 51.93 26.77
N PHE A 7 -35.63 50.71 27.31
CA PHE A 7 -34.61 49.67 27.28
C PHE A 7 -34.79 48.84 26.01
N PHE A 8 -33.85 48.91 25.07
CA PHE A 8 -33.73 47.93 23.98
C PHE A 8 -32.75 46.84 24.41
N VAL A 9 -33.25 45.63 24.61
CA VAL A 9 -32.42 44.43 24.79
C VAL A 9 -32.19 43.84 23.40
N LEU A 10 -30.95 43.94 22.89
CA LEU A 10 -30.52 43.29 21.66
C LEU A 10 -30.01 41.90 21.99
N LEU A 11 -30.77 40.86 21.64
CA LEU A 11 -30.39 39.46 21.83
C LEU A 11 -29.50 39.03 20.64
N TYR A 12 -28.19 38.82 20.88
CA TYR A 12 -27.29 38.20 19.89
C TYR A 12 -27.50 36.68 19.90
N LEU A 13 -28.05 36.14 18.80
CA LEU A 13 -28.09 34.70 18.54
C LEU A 13 -26.70 34.25 18.08
N ILE A 14 -25.98 33.55 18.96
CA ILE A 14 -24.77 32.82 18.61
C ILE A 14 -25.21 31.55 17.88
N VAL A 15 -25.01 31.50 16.56
CA VAL A 15 -25.17 30.28 15.77
C VAL A 15 -23.87 29.49 15.94
N ILE A 16 -23.91 28.46 16.79
CA ILE A 16 -22.83 27.47 16.87
C ILE A 16 -22.97 26.59 15.63
N GLN A 17 -22.09 26.75 14.65
CA GLN A 17 -21.97 25.79 13.56
C GLN A 17 -21.27 24.55 14.09
N LEU A 18 -22.04 23.49 14.32
CA LEU A 18 -21.51 22.14 14.49
C LEU A 18 -21.17 21.62 13.09
N SER A 19 -19.93 21.79 12.65
CA SER A 19 -19.43 21.06 11.48
C SER A 19 -19.14 19.64 11.91
N ALA A 20 -19.84 18.66 11.34
CA ALA A 20 -19.42 17.27 11.47
C ALA A 20 -18.03 17.13 10.84
N GLN A 21 -17.12 16.40 11.47
CA GLN A 21 -15.85 16.04 10.85
C GLN A 21 -16.12 14.95 9.81
N THR A 22 -15.99 15.34 8.54
CA THR A 22 -16.25 14.50 7.36
C THR A 22 -14.97 14.18 6.60
N ASP A 23 -13.83 14.18 7.28
CA ASP A 23 -12.55 13.95 6.61
C ASP A 23 -12.52 12.51 6.07
N PRO A 24 -11.95 12.28 4.87
CA PRO A 24 -11.92 10.95 4.26
C PRO A 24 -11.24 9.88 5.15
N ASN A 25 -10.25 10.29 5.95
CA ASN A 25 -9.60 9.40 6.93
C ASN A 25 -10.50 8.98 8.11
N ILE A 26 -11.71 9.54 8.24
CA ILE A 26 -12.74 9.09 9.19
C ILE A 26 -13.83 8.28 8.46
N THR A 27 -14.21 8.68 7.25
CA THR A 27 -15.44 8.19 6.60
C THR A 27 -15.24 7.14 5.53
N SER A 28 -14.03 6.96 4.99
CA SER A 28 -13.79 6.11 3.82
C SER A 28 -13.58 4.62 4.12
N TRP A 29 -13.65 4.21 5.39
CA TRP A 29 -13.40 2.83 5.81
C TRP A 29 -14.57 1.89 5.46
N LEU A 30 -14.24 0.75 4.86
CA LEU A 30 -15.17 -0.36 4.75
C LEU A 30 -15.33 -0.98 6.14
N GLN A 31 -16.57 -1.02 6.64
CA GLN A 31 -16.86 -1.50 7.99
C GLN A 31 -17.81 -2.70 7.98
N ASN A 32 -17.53 -3.68 8.84
CA ASN A 32 -18.41 -4.83 9.08
C ASN A 32 -18.21 -5.36 10.52
N THR A 33 -19.33 -5.66 11.18
CA THR A 33 -19.37 -6.16 12.56
C THR A 33 -20.17 -7.44 12.72
N THR A 34 -20.64 -8.05 11.62
CA THR A 34 -21.58 -9.18 11.68
C THR A 34 -21.16 -10.36 10.82
N GLU A 35 -20.56 -10.12 9.66
CA GLU A 35 -20.20 -11.17 8.71
C GLU A 35 -18.73 -11.59 8.86
N THR A 36 -18.42 -12.82 8.44
CA THR A 36 -17.11 -13.44 8.59
C THR A 36 -16.42 -13.63 7.24
N GLY A 37 -15.09 -13.57 7.24
CA GLY A 37 -14.27 -13.76 6.06
C GLY A 37 -14.19 -15.23 5.64
N SER A 38 -13.51 -15.48 4.53
CA SER A 38 -13.33 -16.83 4.02
C SER A 38 -11.92 -17.05 3.47
N TYR A 39 -11.56 -18.31 3.25
CA TYR A 39 -10.27 -18.69 2.71
C TYR A 39 -10.37 -19.96 1.87
N TYR A 40 -9.36 -20.16 1.02
CA TYR A 40 -9.18 -21.39 0.27
C TYR A 40 -8.05 -22.25 0.86
N ILE A 41 -8.15 -23.55 0.61
CA ILE A 41 -7.08 -24.52 0.90
C ILE A 41 -6.62 -25.13 -0.41
N SER A 42 -5.32 -25.36 -0.56
CA SER A 42 -4.76 -25.98 -1.77
C SER A 42 -5.45 -27.31 -2.08
N GLY A 43 -5.96 -27.44 -3.30
CA GLY A 43 -6.75 -28.59 -3.77
C GLY A 43 -8.26 -28.48 -3.53
N ASN A 44 -8.76 -27.41 -2.90
CA ASN A 44 -10.18 -27.15 -2.67
C ASN A 44 -10.57 -25.73 -3.08
N SER A 45 -11.25 -25.61 -4.22
CA SER A 45 -11.77 -24.35 -4.78
C SER A 45 -13.11 -23.91 -4.18
N THR A 46 -13.57 -24.52 -3.09
CA THR A 46 -14.73 -24.04 -2.33
C THR A 46 -14.22 -23.22 -1.15
N ALA A 47 -14.60 -21.94 -1.08
CA ALA A 47 -14.23 -21.06 0.01
C ALA A 47 -14.80 -21.58 1.33
N ILE A 48 -14.00 -21.52 2.39
CA ILE A 48 -14.34 -21.98 3.73
C ILE A 48 -14.41 -20.75 4.64
N ASP A 49 -15.46 -20.68 5.46
CA ASP A 49 -15.62 -19.64 6.47
C ASP A 49 -14.48 -19.71 7.51
N ASN A 50 -13.85 -18.57 7.81
CA ASN A 50 -12.75 -18.50 8.77
C ASN A 50 -13.21 -18.13 10.21
N ASN A 51 -14.51 -17.87 10.41
CA ASN A 51 -15.12 -17.41 11.66
C ASN A 51 -14.51 -16.12 12.24
N ILE A 52 -13.88 -15.29 11.42
CA ILE A 52 -13.26 -14.01 11.80
C ILE A 52 -13.98 -12.89 11.06
N LEU A 53 -14.35 -11.82 11.77
CA LEU A 53 -14.98 -10.65 11.16
C LEU A 53 -14.05 -10.03 10.11
N TYR A 54 -14.57 -9.76 8.91
CA TYR A 54 -13.83 -9.06 7.87
C TYR A 54 -14.02 -7.53 7.96
N ASN A 55 -13.19 -6.79 7.21
CA ASN A 55 -13.16 -5.33 7.13
C ASN A 55 -12.80 -4.65 8.47
N CYS A 56 -12.93 -3.33 8.57
CA CYS A 56 -12.78 -2.62 9.84
C CYS A 56 -14.00 -2.87 10.74
N GLN A 57 -13.80 -3.04 12.05
CA GLN A 57 -14.91 -3.21 13.00
C GLN A 57 -15.35 -1.87 13.60
N HIS A 58 -14.42 -0.93 13.75
CA HIS A 58 -14.71 0.33 14.41
C HIS A 58 -13.68 1.41 14.06
N ILE A 59 -14.15 2.64 13.86
CA ILE A 59 -13.33 3.82 13.63
C ILE A 59 -13.55 4.81 14.77
N GLU A 60 -12.49 5.14 15.49
CA GLU A 60 -12.48 6.21 16.49
C GLU A 60 -11.60 7.36 16.00
N TYR A 61 -11.85 8.57 16.48
CA TYR A 61 -11.00 9.71 16.16
C TYR A 61 -10.95 10.72 17.31
N SER A 62 -9.84 11.43 17.37
CA SER A 62 -9.67 12.67 18.13
C SER A 62 -9.44 13.83 17.16
N ASP A 63 -9.17 15.04 17.66
CA ASP A 63 -8.79 16.17 16.80
C ASP A 63 -7.53 15.88 15.97
N ASP A 64 -6.62 15.06 16.50
CA ASP A 64 -5.29 14.83 15.91
C ASP A 64 -5.15 13.49 15.18
N PHE A 65 -5.90 12.46 15.59
CA PHE A 65 -5.68 11.09 15.14
C PHE A 65 -6.96 10.34 14.79
N VAL A 66 -6.85 9.39 13.87
CA VAL A 66 -7.83 8.32 13.63
C VAL A 66 -7.25 7.00 14.16
N TYR A 67 -8.13 6.19 14.74
CA TYR A 67 -7.86 4.85 15.23
C TYR A 67 -8.76 3.85 14.52
N VAL A 68 -8.16 2.90 13.81
CA VAL A 68 -8.86 1.89 13.01
C VAL A 68 -8.72 0.54 13.68
N HIS A 69 -9.84 0.01 14.16
CA HIS A 69 -9.92 -1.34 14.74
C HIS A 69 -10.24 -2.34 13.63
N THR A 70 -9.38 -3.34 13.48
CA THR A 70 -9.50 -4.35 12.43
C THR A 70 -8.96 -5.71 12.87
N LYS A 71 -9.55 -6.77 12.33
CA LYS A 71 -9.02 -8.14 12.42
C LYS A 71 -7.95 -8.45 11.37
N GLY A 72 -7.77 -7.57 10.38
CA GLY A 72 -6.83 -7.76 9.28
C GLY A 72 -7.33 -8.71 8.18
N ILE A 73 -8.65 -8.98 8.16
CA ILE A 73 -9.28 -9.94 7.24
C ILE A 73 -10.11 -9.19 6.19
N PRO A 74 -9.89 -9.43 4.90
CA PRO A 74 -10.71 -8.85 3.83
C PRO A 74 -12.04 -9.58 3.64
N ALA A 75 -12.99 -8.93 2.96
CA ALA A 75 -14.26 -9.54 2.57
C ALA A 75 -14.12 -10.60 1.47
N TYR A 76 -13.11 -10.47 0.60
CA TYR A 76 -12.78 -11.47 -0.41
C TYR A 76 -12.03 -12.66 0.22
N PRO A 77 -12.09 -13.86 -0.36
CA PRO A 77 -11.38 -15.01 0.17
C PRO A 77 -9.86 -14.83 0.14
N THR A 78 -9.17 -15.27 1.19
CA THR A 78 -7.70 -15.31 1.22
C THR A 78 -7.16 -16.68 0.80
N GLY A 79 -5.92 -16.72 0.32
CA GLY A 79 -5.23 -17.98 0.03
C GLY A 79 -5.78 -18.72 -1.20
N PRO A 80 -5.29 -19.95 -1.45
CA PRO A 80 -4.21 -20.60 -0.72
C PRO A 80 -2.86 -19.95 -1.03
N PHE A 81 -1.87 -20.22 -0.18
CA PHE A 81 -0.49 -19.75 -0.34
C PHE A 81 0.38 -20.96 -0.72
N ASN A 82 0.84 -21.03 -1.98
CA ASN A 82 1.37 -22.26 -2.58
C ASN A 82 2.91 -22.32 -2.60
N ASP A 83 3.59 -21.33 -2.04
CA ASP A 83 5.04 -21.24 -1.87
C ASP A 83 5.58 -22.09 -0.70
N GLY A 84 4.70 -22.74 0.05
CA GLY A 84 5.06 -23.49 1.25
C GLY A 84 5.04 -22.65 2.53
N ASN A 85 4.56 -21.40 2.48
CA ASN A 85 4.31 -20.60 3.66
C ASN A 85 3.31 -21.29 4.61
N PRO A 86 3.71 -21.65 5.84
CA PRO A 86 2.81 -22.32 6.78
C PRO A 86 1.79 -21.37 7.41
N SER A 87 1.95 -20.06 7.22
CA SER A 87 1.07 -19.05 7.78
C SER A 87 -0.24 -18.97 7.01
N GLN A 88 -1.30 -18.55 7.70
CA GLN A 88 -2.63 -18.30 7.16
C GLN A 88 -3.11 -16.95 7.70
N ALA A 89 -3.99 -16.26 6.97
CA ALA A 89 -4.60 -15.04 7.48
C ALA A 89 -5.35 -15.33 8.80
N SER A 90 -5.05 -14.57 9.86
CA SER A 90 -5.65 -14.77 11.18
C SER A 90 -5.93 -13.45 11.89
N ASP A 91 -6.80 -13.50 12.91
CA ASP A 91 -7.17 -12.33 13.72
C ASP A 91 -5.94 -11.67 14.35
N GLN A 92 -5.59 -10.49 13.85
CA GLN A 92 -4.50 -9.67 14.41
C GLN A 92 -4.94 -8.81 15.60
N ASN A 93 -6.25 -8.60 15.76
CA ASN A 93 -6.86 -7.71 16.75
C ASN A 93 -6.14 -6.36 16.83
N ALA A 94 -5.90 -5.75 15.67
CA ALA A 94 -5.05 -4.59 15.50
C ALA A 94 -5.81 -3.27 15.69
N ILE A 95 -5.08 -2.26 16.18
CA ILE A 95 -5.53 -0.87 16.23
C ILE A 95 -4.47 -0.02 15.53
N TYR A 96 -4.80 0.53 14.37
CA TYR A 96 -3.91 1.41 13.63
C TYR A 96 -4.18 2.86 13.99
N LYS A 97 -3.13 3.63 14.29
CA LYS A 97 -3.21 5.05 14.62
C LYS A 97 -2.57 5.88 13.52
N MET A 98 -3.31 6.82 12.93
CA MET A 98 -2.81 7.70 11.86
C MET A 98 -3.14 9.17 12.15
N PRO A 99 -2.26 10.11 11.81
CA PRO A 99 -2.52 11.53 11.99
C PRO A 99 -3.60 12.00 11.02
N ARG A 100 -4.42 12.95 11.46
CA ARG A 100 -5.54 13.47 10.66
C ARG A 100 -5.14 14.58 9.70
N THR A 101 -4.14 15.34 10.10
CA THR A 101 -3.58 16.44 9.31
C THR A 101 -2.13 16.09 9.02
N PRO A 102 -1.87 15.27 8.00
CA PRO A 102 -0.52 14.84 7.66
C PRO A 102 0.34 16.07 7.30
N GLN A 103 1.62 16.04 7.68
CA GLN A 103 2.60 17.08 7.36
C GLN A 103 3.86 16.40 6.82
N PRO A 104 4.52 16.97 5.79
CA PRO A 104 5.78 16.42 5.31
C PRO A 104 6.81 16.35 6.44
N ALA A 105 7.51 15.22 6.53
CA ALA A 105 8.60 15.08 7.50
C ALA A 105 9.73 16.06 7.15
N ALA A 106 10.26 16.76 8.17
CA ALA A 106 11.41 17.65 7.98
C ALA A 106 12.66 16.89 7.51
N THR A 107 12.77 15.62 7.92
CA THR A 107 13.80 14.69 7.47
C THR A 107 13.12 13.37 7.10
N PRO A 108 12.99 13.03 5.81
CA PRO A 108 12.47 11.74 5.38
C PRO A 108 13.25 10.59 6.02
N GLN A 109 12.56 9.51 6.35
CA GLN A 109 13.14 8.29 6.87
C GLN A 109 12.70 7.13 5.98
N ASN A 110 13.56 6.13 5.83
CA ASN A 110 13.18 4.90 5.16
C ASN A 110 12.05 4.22 5.93
N THR A 111 11.19 3.50 5.20
CA THR A 111 10.21 2.60 5.81
C THR A 111 10.92 1.54 6.66
N ASN A 112 10.24 1.02 7.66
CA ASN A 112 10.68 -0.18 8.35
C ASN A 112 9.97 -1.38 7.73
N GLY A 113 10.59 -2.57 7.82
CA GLY A 113 9.92 -3.80 7.40
C GLY A 113 8.64 -4.02 8.20
N GLY A 114 7.63 -4.58 7.55
CA GLY A 114 6.29 -4.76 8.11
C GLY A 114 5.34 -3.64 7.68
N ASN A 115 4.35 -3.34 8.52
CA ASN A 115 3.30 -2.39 8.19
C ASN A 115 3.83 -0.96 8.00
N ILE A 116 3.48 -0.34 6.87
CA ILE A 116 3.71 1.07 6.56
C ILE A 116 2.40 1.85 6.35
N GLY A 117 1.28 1.13 6.33
CA GLY A 117 -0.05 1.70 6.14
C GLY A 117 -1.12 0.63 6.30
N ILE A 118 -2.34 1.01 5.90
CA ILE A 118 -3.52 0.18 5.99
C ILE A 118 -4.46 0.50 4.82
N PHE A 119 -5.05 -0.54 4.23
CA PHE A 119 -6.10 -0.38 3.23
C PHE A 119 -7.46 -0.11 3.89
N ILE A 120 -8.41 0.46 3.15
CA ILE A 120 -9.73 0.84 3.69
C ILE A 120 -10.56 -0.34 4.22
N ASN A 121 -10.21 -1.57 3.85
CA ASN A 121 -10.78 -2.81 4.40
C ASN A 121 -10.03 -3.32 5.65
N GLY A 122 -9.11 -2.55 6.21
CA GLY A 122 -8.37 -2.93 7.40
C GLY A 122 -7.27 -3.97 7.18
N VAL A 123 -6.95 -4.35 5.94
CA VAL A 123 -5.78 -5.18 5.59
C VAL A 123 -4.51 -4.34 5.64
N SER A 124 -3.42 -4.95 6.11
CA SER A 124 -2.12 -4.31 6.24
C SER A 124 -1.48 -4.01 4.88
N LEU A 125 -0.78 -2.87 4.79
CA LEU A 125 0.12 -2.54 3.68
C LEU A 125 1.56 -2.66 4.18
N PHE A 126 2.36 -3.49 3.52
CA PHE A 126 3.80 -3.64 3.78
C PHE A 126 4.61 -2.86 2.74
N ASP A 127 5.87 -2.55 3.08
CA ASP A 127 6.82 -2.04 2.08
C ASP A 127 7.29 -3.16 1.15
N TYR A 128 8.10 -2.83 0.14
CA TYR A 128 8.56 -3.77 -0.90
C TYR A 128 9.37 -4.98 -0.37
N ARG A 129 9.79 -4.99 0.90
CA ARG A 129 10.75 -5.97 1.41
C ARG A 129 10.07 -7.26 1.86
N ASP A 130 10.73 -8.37 1.60
CA ASP A 130 10.43 -9.68 2.20
C ASP A 130 11.41 -10.07 3.33
N GLY A 131 12.35 -9.19 3.64
CA GLY A 131 13.40 -9.41 4.65
C GLY A 131 14.58 -10.26 4.17
N VAL A 132 14.65 -10.56 2.87
CA VAL A 132 15.79 -11.24 2.22
C VAL A 132 16.71 -10.21 1.55
N GLY A 133 18.01 -10.42 1.69
CA GLY A 133 19.04 -9.66 1.00
C GLY A 133 20.12 -10.56 0.41
N TRP A 134 21.16 -9.95 -0.14
CA TRP A 134 22.34 -10.65 -0.65
C TRP A 134 23.51 -10.58 0.32
N ASN A 135 24.18 -11.71 0.52
CA ASN A 135 25.45 -11.78 1.25
C ASN A 135 26.60 -12.00 0.28
N ALA A 136 27.38 -10.93 0.02
CA ALA A 136 28.52 -10.98 -0.88
C ALA A 136 29.66 -11.89 -0.38
N ASN A 137 29.76 -12.15 0.94
CA ASN A 137 30.84 -12.96 1.50
C ASN A 137 30.75 -14.44 1.10
N ASN A 138 29.54 -14.96 0.95
CA ASN A 138 29.28 -16.35 0.58
C ASN A 138 28.51 -16.49 -0.74
N GLN A 139 28.22 -15.37 -1.42
CA GLN A 139 27.51 -15.31 -2.68
C GLN A 139 26.16 -16.04 -2.63
N SER A 140 25.36 -15.74 -1.60
CA SER A 140 24.03 -16.33 -1.43
C SER A 140 23.01 -15.32 -0.93
N LEU A 141 21.73 -15.65 -1.12
CA LEU A 141 20.65 -15.00 -0.37
C LEU A 141 20.84 -15.22 1.14
N CYS A 142 20.39 -14.25 1.93
CA CYS A 142 20.40 -14.27 3.38
C CYS A 142 19.16 -13.55 3.93
N GLY A 143 18.80 -13.79 5.19
CA GLY A 143 17.62 -13.18 5.80
C GLY A 143 16.30 -13.84 5.35
N GLY A 144 15.20 -13.35 5.91
CA GLY A 144 13.87 -13.93 5.71
C GLY A 144 13.76 -15.42 6.06
N PRO A 145 12.61 -16.04 5.78
CA PRO A 145 12.42 -17.48 5.95
C PRO A 145 13.28 -18.28 4.96
N GLY A 146 13.89 -19.38 5.42
CA GLY A 146 14.57 -20.35 4.55
C GLY A 146 16.04 -20.06 4.21
N ASN A 147 16.58 -18.87 4.54
CA ASN A 147 17.99 -18.53 4.31
C ASN A 147 18.77 -18.38 5.64
N PRO A 148 20.12 -18.48 5.62
CA PRO A 148 20.94 -18.10 6.76
C PRO A 148 20.78 -16.61 7.09
N PRO A 149 21.01 -16.17 8.34
CA PRO A 149 20.97 -14.76 8.70
C PRO A 149 21.95 -13.92 7.88
N CYS A 150 21.55 -12.69 7.50
CA CYS A 150 22.48 -11.75 6.89
C CYS A 150 23.58 -11.31 7.87
N PRO A 151 24.78 -10.95 7.36
CA PRO A 151 25.82 -10.34 8.18
C PRO A 151 25.27 -9.10 8.90
N GLY A 152 25.45 -9.01 10.22
CA GLY A 152 24.88 -7.93 11.04
C GLY A 152 23.55 -8.27 11.72
N GLY A 153 22.99 -9.46 11.46
CA GLY A 153 21.81 -9.98 12.16
C GLY A 153 20.47 -9.48 11.58
N PRO A 154 19.36 -9.64 12.30
CA PRO A 154 18.00 -9.41 11.78
C PRO A 154 17.70 -7.98 11.34
N MET A 155 18.49 -7.01 11.78
CA MET A 155 18.35 -5.59 11.44
C MET A 155 19.43 -5.11 10.45
N ALA A 156 20.21 -6.04 9.91
CA ALA A 156 21.24 -5.71 8.94
C ALA A 156 20.63 -5.02 7.71
N GLN A 157 21.28 -3.96 7.26
CA GLN A 157 21.04 -3.41 5.93
C GLN A 157 22.00 -4.12 4.97
N THR A 158 21.47 -4.64 3.88
CA THR A 158 22.24 -5.25 2.79
C THR A 158 22.33 -4.28 1.63
N ASP A 159 23.44 -4.33 0.89
CA ASP A 159 23.59 -3.50 -0.31
C ASP A 159 22.58 -3.87 -1.41
N TRP A 160 22.07 -5.11 -1.38
CA TRP A 160 21.06 -5.61 -2.30
C TRP A 160 19.93 -6.26 -1.50
N THR A 161 18.76 -5.62 -1.50
CA THR A 161 17.56 -6.04 -0.78
C THR A 161 16.54 -6.56 -1.78
N ARG A 162 15.99 -7.75 -1.55
CA ARG A 162 15.10 -8.42 -2.49
C ARG A 162 13.72 -7.76 -2.50
N ASP A 163 13.16 -7.60 -3.69
CA ASP A 163 11.78 -7.14 -3.88
C ASP A 163 10.82 -8.33 -3.71
N ALA A 164 9.87 -8.19 -2.76
CA ALA A 164 8.87 -9.20 -2.44
C ALA A 164 7.97 -9.51 -3.64
N ILE A 165 7.65 -8.53 -4.49
CA ILE A 165 6.68 -8.71 -5.59
C ILE A 165 7.14 -9.81 -6.58
N PRO A 166 8.33 -9.71 -7.19
CA PRO A 166 8.83 -10.77 -8.04
C PRO A 166 9.19 -12.04 -7.25
N ALA A 167 9.75 -11.91 -6.04
CA ALA A 167 10.33 -13.03 -5.32
C ALA A 167 9.30 -13.95 -4.66
N GLU A 168 8.20 -13.39 -4.16
CA GLU A 168 7.16 -14.09 -3.41
C GLU A 168 5.90 -14.32 -4.25
N LYS A 169 5.94 -14.06 -5.57
CA LYS A 169 4.79 -14.19 -6.47
C LYS A 169 4.07 -15.54 -6.37
N LEU A 170 4.82 -16.62 -6.14
CA LEU A 170 4.25 -17.97 -5.96
C LEU A 170 3.46 -18.14 -4.65
N GLY A 171 3.73 -17.30 -3.66
CA GLY A 171 3.09 -17.27 -2.34
C GLY A 171 1.88 -16.35 -2.28
N PHE A 172 1.70 -15.44 -3.23
CA PHE A 172 0.52 -14.59 -3.28
C PHE A 172 -0.74 -15.35 -3.69
N ASP A 173 -1.85 -15.02 -3.03
CA ASP A 173 -3.17 -15.47 -3.44
C ASP A 173 -3.71 -14.69 -4.64
N CYS A 174 -4.95 -14.97 -5.04
CA CYS A 174 -5.57 -14.29 -6.18
C CYS A 174 -5.62 -12.76 -6.04
N SER A 175 -5.66 -12.24 -4.80
CA SER A 175 -5.70 -10.80 -4.53
C SER A 175 -4.31 -10.17 -4.40
N LYS A 176 -3.23 -10.87 -4.78
CA LYS A 176 -1.84 -10.37 -4.75
C LYS A 176 -1.27 -10.15 -3.34
N ALA A 177 -1.78 -10.88 -2.35
CA ALA A 177 -1.38 -10.77 -0.96
C ALA A 177 -1.06 -12.13 -0.32
N HIS A 178 -0.40 -12.09 0.83
CA HIS A 178 -0.03 -13.27 1.61
C HIS A 178 0.14 -12.94 3.11
N PRO A 179 0.21 -13.95 4.00
CA PRO A 179 0.34 -13.72 5.42
C PRO A 179 1.78 -13.88 5.92
N ALA A 180 2.19 -13.03 6.86
CA ALA A 180 3.36 -13.24 7.69
C ALA A 180 2.94 -13.31 9.16
N MET A 181 3.14 -14.47 9.80
CA MET A 181 2.72 -14.73 11.19
C MET A 181 1.24 -14.40 11.47
N GLY A 182 0.36 -14.65 10.50
CA GLY A 182 -1.07 -14.35 10.60
C GLY A 182 -1.49 -13.03 9.95
N ASN A 183 -0.57 -12.07 9.85
CA ASN A 183 -0.84 -10.75 9.31
C ASN A 183 -0.92 -10.82 7.79
N TYR A 184 -2.13 -10.87 7.24
CA TYR A 184 -2.38 -10.80 5.80
C TYR A 184 -2.13 -9.38 5.30
N HIS A 185 -1.31 -9.25 4.26
CA HIS A 185 -0.85 -7.96 3.77
C HIS A 185 -0.56 -7.97 2.27
N HIS A 186 -0.60 -6.78 1.67
CA HIS A 186 -0.10 -6.55 0.31
C HIS A 186 1.20 -5.77 0.36
N HIS A 187 2.12 -6.10 -0.53
CA HIS A 187 3.29 -5.29 -0.89
C HIS A 187 3.02 -4.40 -2.12
N GLN A 188 1.89 -4.64 -2.79
CA GLN A 188 1.65 -4.20 -4.16
C GLN A 188 0.21 -3.76 -4.37
N ASN A 189 -0.13 -3.44 -5.62
CA ASN A 189 -1.48 -3.04 -5.99
C ASN A 189 -2.51 -4.12 -5.59
N PRO A 190 -3.50 -3.83 -4.71
CA PRO A 190 -4.40 -4.84 -4.17
C PRO A 190 -5.56 -5.19 -5.13
N SER A 191 -5.33 -5.14 -6.45
CA SER A 191 -6.23 -5.71 -7.45
C SER A 191 -5.99 -7.22 -7.59
N ALA A 192 -6.99 -7.99 -8.01
CA ALA A 192 -6.77 -9.42 -8.25
C ALA A 192 -5.98 -9.68 -9.55
N PHE A 193 -5.14 -10.73 -9.58
CA PHE A 193 -4.39 -11.14 -10.78
C PHE A 193 -5.28 -11.35 -12.01
N LYS A 194 -6.51 -11.87 -11.82
CA LYS A 194 -7.48 -12.09 -12.90
C LYS A 194 -7.95 -10.81 -13.59
N LEU A 195 -7.76 -9.66 -12.94
CA LEU A 195 -8.17 -8.36 -13.46
C LEU A 195 -7.07 -7.71 -14.32
N ASP A 196 -5.84 -8.23 -14.30
CA ASP A 196 -4.74 -7.70 -15.09
C ASP A 196 -4.95 -7.98 -16.59
N ILE A 197 -4.39 -7.11 -17.45
CA ILE A 197 -4.46 -7.30 -18.92
C ILE A 197 -3.57 -8.48 -19.32
N GLU A 198 -2.34 -8.51 -18.80
CA GLU A 198 -1.44 -9.66 -18.92
C GLU A 198 -1.39 -10.38 -17.58
N VAL A 199 -2.07 -11.52 -17.49
CA VAL A 199 -2.17 -12.32 -16.26
C VAL A 199 -0.86 -13.07 -16.01
N VAL A 200 -0.14 -12.68 -14.95
CA VAL A 200 1.16 -13.26 -14.55
C VAL A 200 1.07 -14.40 -13.53
N SER A 201 -0.14 -14.73 -13.08
CA SER A 201 -0.46 -15.84 -12.16
C SER A 201 -1.86 -16.38 -12.46
N ASP A 202 -1.99 -17.69 -12.62
CA ASP A 202 -3.26 -18.36 -12.95
C ASP A 202 -4.04 -18.82 -11.70
N ILE A 203 -3.58 -18.46 -10.50
CA ILE A 203 -4.14 -18.91 -9.22
C ILE A 203 -5.64 -18.61 -9.08
N CYS A 204 -6.09 -17.48 -9.63
CA CYS A 204 -7.49 -17.07 -9.62
C CYS A 204 -8.43 -18.02 -10.38
N ASN A 205 -7.92 -18.84 -11.29
CA ASN A 205 -8.75 -19.78 -12.06
C ASN A 205 -9.41 -20.83 -11.16
N LEU A 206 -8.74 -21.19 -10.06
CA LEU A 206 -9.24 -22.16 -9.08
C LEU A 206 -9.67 -21.48 -7.78
N TYR A 207 -9.03 -20.38 -7.39
CA TYR A 207 -9.23 -19.73 -6.10
C TYR A 207 -9.62 -18.27 -6.33
N ASP A 208 -10.90 -18.07 -6.65
CA ASP A 208 -11.39 -16.80 -7.15
C ASP A 208 -11.51 -15.73 -6.05
N ALA A 209 -11.03 -14.52 -6.33
CA ALA A 209 -11.18 -13.36 -5.46
C ALA A 209 -11.24 -12.07 -6.30
N GLU A 210 -11.85 -11.02 -5.76
CA GLU A 210 -12.02 -9.74 -6.47
C GLU A 210 -10.89 -8.74 -6.18
N GLY A 211 -10.08 -8.98 -5.15
CA GLY A 211 -9.18 -7.97 -4.59
C GLY A 211 -9.95 -6.82 -3.92
N LEU A 212 -9.23 -5.73 -3.62
CA LEU A 212 -9.78 -4.55 -2.96
C LEU A 212 -10.55 -3.64 -3.94
N TYR A 213 -10.06 -3.52 -5.17
CA TYR A 213 -10.69 -2.72 -6.21
C TYR A 213 -10.34 -3.24 -7.61
N ALA A 214 -11.14 -2.82 -8.60
CA ALA A 214 -10.87 -3.05 -10.01
C ALA A 214 -10.41 -1.75 -10.69
N ILE A 215 -9.44 -1.87 -11.60
CA ILE A 215 -8.97 -0.74 -12.42
C ILE A 215 -10.07 -0.36 -13.42
N ASP A 216 -10.32 0.94 -13.56
CA ASP A 216 -11.26 1.53 -14.51
C ASP A 216 -10.58 2.71 -15.19
N VAL A 217 -10.30 2.58 -16.49
CA VAL A 217 -9.54 3.58 -17.26
C VAL A 217 -10.31 4.89 -17.47
N ASP A 218 -11.62 4.87 -17.24
CA ASP A 218 -12.50 6.03 -17.45
C ASP A 218 -12.77 6.80 -16.15
N LYS A 219 -12.21 6.35 -15.01
CA LYS A 219 -12.46 6.96 -13.69
C LYS A 219 -11.19 7.22 -12.90
N HIS A 220 -11.23 8.25 -12.07
CA HIS A 220 -10.26 8.40 -11.00
C HIS A 220 -10.38 7.19 -10.07
N SER A 221 -9.24 6.57 -9.74
CA SER A 221 -9.23 5.41 -8.84
C SER A 221 -9.78 5.79 -7.48
N PRO A 222 -10.42 4.85 -6.77
CA PRO A 222 -10.89 5.11 -5.42
C PRO A 222 -9.71 5.37 -4.48
N LEU A 223 -9.98 6.06 -3.38
CA LEU A 223 -9.11 6.01 -2.21
C LEU A 223 -9.11 4.57 -1.68
N ILE A 224 -7.95 3.91 -1.66
CA ILE A 224 -7.82 2.50 -1.28
C ILE A 224 -7.19 2.31 0.09
N GLY A 225 -6.55 3.33 0.66
CA GLY A 225 -5.91 3.23 1.97
C GLY A 225 -5.26 4.51 2.44
N PHE A 226 -4.51 4.40 3.53
CA PHE A 226 -3.74 5.46 4.12
C PHE A 226 -2.37 4.93 4.58
N ALA A 227 -1.33 5.71 4.33
CA ALA A 227 -0.01 5.47 4.90
C ALA A 227 0.04 5.96 6.37
N TYR A 228 1.01 5.48 7.14
CA TYR A 228 1.13 5.85 8.56
C TYR A 228 1.45 7.32 8.84
N ASP A 229 1.97 8.03 7.84
CA ASP A 229 2.13 9.48 7.90
C ASP A 229 0.80 10.25 7.73
N GLY A 230 -0.30 9.54 7.43
CA GLY A 230 -1.67 10.04 7.31
C GLY A 230 -2.09 10.43 5.89
N TYR A 231 -1.21 10.33 4.89
CA TYR A 231 -1.58 10.64 3.51
C TYR A 231 -2.39 9.50 2.87
N PRO A 232 -3.37 9.84 2.00
CA PRO A 232 -4.17 8.84 1.31
C PRO A 232 -3.37 8.09 0.24
N ILE A 233 -3.83 6.89 -0.06
CA ILE A 233 -3.32 6.01 -1.10
C ILE A 233 -4.45 5.76 -2.10
N TYR A 234 -4.16 5.95 -3.39
CA TYR A 234 -5.09 5.72 -4.49
C TYR A 234 -4.66 4.53 -5.35
N GLY A 235 -5.61 3.97 -6.09
CA GLY A 235 -5.31 3.02 -7.17
C GLY A 235 -4.56 3.65 -8.35
N ALA A 236 -4.34 2.87 -9.40
CA ALA A 236 -3.39 3.19 -10.47
C ALA A 236 -3.75 4.37 -11.41
N TYR A 237 -5.00 4.83 -11.41
CA TYR A 237 -5.48 5.88 -12.33
C TYR A 237 -5.94 7.13 -11.58
N GLY A 238 -5.65 8.30 -12.14
CA GLY A 238 -6.04 9.58 -11.57
C GLY A 238 -6.18 10.65 -12.63
N PHE A 239 -6.42 11.90 -12.22
CA PHE A 239 -6.33 13.03 -13.16
C PHE A 239 -4.89 13.17 -13.65
N GLN A 240 -4.72 13.42 -14.94
CA GLN A 240 -3.39 13.59 -15.54
C GLN A 240 -2.60 14.69 -14.82
N ASN A 241 -3.21 15.85 -14.59
CA ASN A 241 -2.56 17.00 -13.98
C ASN A 241 -2.81 17.04 -12.45
N LYS A 242 -1.83 17.58 -11.72
CA LYS A 242 -1.87 17.64 -10.24
C LYS A 242 -2.98 18.56 -9.69
N ASP A 243 -3.44 19.51 -10.50
CA ASP A 243 -4.54 20.43 -10.17
C ASP A 243 -5.94 19.83 -10.42
N GLY A 244 -6.02 18.53 -10.72
CA GLY A 244 -7.29 17.85 -10.98
C GLY A 244 -7.85 18.09 -12.38
N SER A 245 -7.13 18.79 -13.25
CA SER A 245 -7.48 18.95 -14.66
C SER A 245 -6.90 17.82 -15.53
N GLY A 246 -7.25 17.83 -16.83
CA GLY A 246 -6.85 16.80 -17.79
C GLY A 246 -7.82 15.61 -17.82
N SER A 247 -7.50 14.62 -18.65
CA SER A 247 -8.25 13.36 -18.68
C SER A 247 -7.85 12.45 -17.51
N ILE A 248 -8.59 11.36 -17.35
CA ILE A 248 -8.12 10.23 -16.55
C ILE A 248 -6.91 9.61 -17.26
N ALA A 249 -5.86 9.32 -16.50
CA ALA A 249 -4.61 8.74 -16.98
C ALA A 249 -4.04 7.77 -15.95
N ARG A 250 -3.23 6.81 -16.42
CA ARG A 250 -2.41 5.95 -15.57
C ARG A 250 -1.35 6.80 -14.88
N ILE A 251 -1.32 6.74 -13.56
CA ILE A 251 -0.28 7.40 -12.76
C ILE A 251 0.92 6.45 -12.70
N LYS A 252 2.09 6.95 -13.08
CA LYS A 252 3.29 6.15 -13.34
C LYS A 252 4.30 6.33 -12.20
N SER A 253 4.96 5.24 -11.83
CA SER A 253 6.14 5.31 -10.98
C SER A 253 7.23 6.12 -11.68
N GLY A 254 7.95 6.95 -10.93
CA GLY A 254 9.18 7.59 -11.41
C GLY A 254 10.39 6.65 -11.37
N TYR A 255 10.21 5.42 -10.87
CA TYR A 255 11.26 4.40 -10.87
C TYR A 255 11.26 3.58 -12.16
N GLN A 256 12.46 3.26 -12.64
CA GLN A 256 12.70 2.37 -13.76
C GLN A 256 13.86 1.41 -13.44
N LEU A 257 13.97 0.33 -14.19
CA LEU A 257 15.14 -0.54 -14.11
C LEU A 257 16.37 0.19 -14.65
N ARG A 258 17.50 0.05 -13.96
CA ARG A 258 18.79 0.63 -14.36
C ARG A 258 19.36 -0.09 -15.59
N ASP A 259 20.01 0.65 -16.48
CA ASP A 259 20.80 0.05 -17.57
C ASP A 259 22.19 -0.36 -17.07
N ILE A 260 22.29 -1.52 -16.43
CA ILE A 260 23.53 -2.07 -15.84
C ILE A 260 23.80 -3.50 -16.32
N THR A 261 25.08 -3.84 -16.42
CA THR A 261 25.56 -5.21 -16.70
C THR A 261 26.13 -5.90 -15.46
N GLU A 262 26.38 -5.15 -14.39
CA GLU A 262 26.96 -5.64 -13.13
C GLU A 262 26.33 -4.91 -11.93
N ARG A 263 26.22 -5.64 -10.81
CA ARG A 263 25.71 -5.13 -9.52
C ARG A 263 26.85 -4.74 -8.59
N ASN A 264 27.50 -3.60 -8.86
CA ASN A 264 28.66 -3.12 -8.08
C ASN A 264 28.53 -1.66 -7.59
N THR A 265 27.41 -1.02 -7.92
CA THR A 265 27.09 0.36 -7.53
C THR A 265 25.60 0.50 -7.21
N HIS A 266 25.25 1.44 -6.34
CA HIS A 266 23.88 1.94 -6.23
C HIS A 266 23.57 2.96 -7.33
N ALA A 267 22.29 3.34 -7.46
CA ALA A 267 21.83 4.29 -8.48
C ALA A 267 22.49 5.68 -8.38
N ASP A 268 22.95 6.08 -7.19
CA ASP A 268 23.70 7.33 -6.97
C ASP A 268 25.18 7.26 -7.38
N GLY A 269 25.62 6.10 -7.87
CA GLY A 269 27.01 5.83 -8.28
C GLY A 269 27.95 5.47 -7.13
N SER A 270 27.46 5.37 -5.88
CA SER A 270 28.26 4.88 -4.77
C SER A 270 28.63 3.41 -4.97
N SER A 271 29.88 3.06 -4.64
CA SER A 271 30.38 1.69 -4.74
C SER A 271 29.84 0.86 -3.57
N VAL A 272 29.47 -0.38 -3.85
CA VAL A 272 28.93 -1.33 -2.87
C VAL A 272 29.55 -2.71 -3.04
N ASP A 273 29.28 -3.63 -2.12
CA ASP A 273 29.63 -5.02 -2.31
C ASP A 273 28.90 -5.59 -3.53
N ASN A 274 29.58 -6.50 -4.25
CA ASN A 274 29.02 -7.08 -5.47
C ASN A 274 27.75 -7.91 -5.17
N GLY A 275 26.68 -7.58 -5.87
CA GLY A 275 25.48 -8.40 -6.00
C GLY A 275 25.72 -9.63 -6.89
N PRO A 276 24.70 -10.49 -7.06
CA PRO A 276 24.79 -11.62 -7.97
C PRO A 276 24.83 -11.15 -9.43
N ASP A 277 25.41 -12.00 -10.29
CA ASP A 277 25.37 -11.80 -11.75
C ASP A 277 23.93 -11.62 -12.25
N ILE A 278 23.76 -10.73 -13.22
CA ILE A 278 22.43 -10.43 -13.79
C ILE A 278 22.04 -11.55 -14.75
N GLY A 279 20.94 -12.25 -14.42
CA GLY A 279 20.38 -13.32 -15.25
C GLY A 279 19.83 -14.48 -14.43
N GLY A 280 19.15 -15.40 -15.10
CA GLY A 280 18.50 -16.55 -14.46
C GLY A 280 17.55 -16.11 -13.35
N ASP A 281 17.75 -16.66 -12.15
CA ASP A 281 16.93 -16.36 -10.96
C ASP A 281 17.17 -14.93 -10.42
N TYR A 282 18.30 -14.29 -10.76
CA TYR A 282 18.67 -12.94 -10.31
C TYR A 282 18.56 -11.92 -11.46
N PHE A 283 17.41 -11.90 -12.13
CA PHE A 283 17.10 -10.94 -13.19
C PHE A 283 17.09 -9.50 -12.66
N LEU A 284 17.19 -8.54 -13.56
CA LEU A 284 17.14 -7.12 -13.22
C LEU A 284 15.73 -6.74 -12.74
N GLY A 285 15.63 -6.19 -11.52
CA GLY A 285 14.37 -5.94 -10.82
C GLY A 285 14.09 -6.94 -9.70
N TYR A 286 14.97 -7.92 -9.50
CA TYR A 286 14.91 -8.85 -8.36
C TYR A 286 15.30 -8.18 -7.05
N PHE A 287 16.19 -7.18 -7.11
CA PHE A 287 16.56 -6.35 -5.97
C PHE A 287 16.05 -4.92 -6.15
N ARG A 288 15.71 -4.27 -5.04
CA ARG A 288 15.30 -2.86 -5.01
C ARG A 288 16.36 -1.95 -5.63
N GLU A 289 17.63 -2.27 -5.45
CA GLU A 289 18.77 -1.49 -5.96
C GLU A 289 19.03 -1.68 -7.47
N ASP A 290 18.28 -2.56 -8.13
CA ASP A 290 18.20 -2.65 -9.59
C ASP A 290 17.38 -1.50 -10.19
N TYR A 291 16.59 -0.79 -9.38
CA TYR A 291 15.80 0.37 -9.80
C TYR A 291 16.53 1.69 -9.55
N GLU A 292 16.28 2.67 -10.42
CA GLU A 292 16.65 4.07 -10.23
C GLU A 292 15.43 4.96 -10.38
N TRP A 293 15.41 6.08 -9.67
CA TRP A 293 14.40 7.10 -9.87
C TRP A 293 14.89 8.14 -10.86
N ILE A 294 14.04 8.49 -11.83
CA ILE A 294 14.31 9.52 -12.83
C ILE A 294 13.29 10.64 -12.70
N ALA A 295 13.75 11.88 -12.79
CA ALA A 295 12.89 13.05 -12.82
C ALA A 295 12.19 13.15 -14.19
N HIS A 296 10.87 13.20 -14.17
CA HIS A 296 10.02 13.43 -15.35
C HIS A 296 9.48 14.87 -15.36
N GLU A 297 10.38 15.84 -15.57
CA GLU A 297 10.02 17.25 -15.52
C GLU A 297 8.96 17.62 -16.56
N GLY A 298 7.84 18.17 -16.10
CA GLY A 298 6.73 18.58 -16.95
C GLY A 298 5.71 17.47 -17.26
N GLU A 299 5.93 16.25 -16.79
CA GLU A 299 4.99 15.14 -16.89
C GLU A 299 4.31 14.92 -15.54
N ASP A 300 3.13 15.51 -15.35
CA ASP A 300 2.46 15.49 -14.06
C ASP A 300 1.94 14.11 -13.65
N ASP A 301 1.80 13.17 -14.58
CA ASP A 301 1.37 11.79 -14.37
C ASP A 301 2.49 10.87 -13.83
N TYR A 302 3.70 11.38 -13.62
CA TYR A 302 4.78 10.69 -12.91
C TYR A 302 4.88 11.08 -11.44
N LEU A 303 5.21 10.09 -10.62
CA LEU A 303 5.39 10.24 -9.18
C LEU A 303 6.81 10.65 -8.80
N ASP A 304 6.93 11.30 -7.65
CA ASP A 304 8.21 11.65 -7.07
C ASP A 304 8.95 10.42 -6.50
N VAL A 305 10.13 10.67 -5.93
CA VAL A 305 11.00 9.63 -5.35
C VAL A 305 10.35 8.86 -4.18
N HIS A 306 9.27 9.38 -3.59
CA HIS A 306 8.53 8.74 -2.49
C HIS A 306 7.25 8.05 -2.99
N ASN A 307 7.10 7.83 -4.30
CA ASN A 307 5.91 7.23 -4.90
C ASN A 307 4.63 8.04 -4.67
N GLY A 308 4.75 9.36 -4.58
CA GLY A 308 3.60 10.23 -4.41
C GLY A 308 3.69 11.50 -5.23
N ARG A 309 2.61 12.28 -5.14
CA ARG A 309 2.55 13.64 -5.69
C ARG A 309 1.46 14.42 -4.98
N PHE A 310 1.54 15.74 -5.04
CA PHE A 310 0.36 16.56 -4.77
C PHE A 310 -0.71 16.30 -5.83
N SER A 311 -1.96 16.18 -5.44
CA SER A 311 -3.09 15.95 -6.35
C SER A 311 -4.40 16.48 -5.76
N ILE A 312 -5.21 17.10 -6.60
CA ILE A 312 -6.66 17.27 -6.33
C ILE A 312 -7.35 15.97 -6.70
N THR A 313 -8.14 15.44 -5.77
CA THR A 313 -8.86 14.16 -5.92
C THR A 313 -10.33 14.35 -5.54
N PRO A 314 -11.22 13.38 -5.85
CA PRO A 314 -12.63 13.47 -5.46
C PRO A 314 -12.84 13.67 -3.95
N GLU A 315 -12.03 13.02 -3.10
CA GLU A 315 -12.11 13.11 -1.64
C GLU A 315 -11.38 14.33 -1.08
N TYR A 316 -10.38 14.86 -1.78
CA TYR A 316 -9.59 16.04 -1.39
C TYR A 316 -9.67 17.13 -2.46
N PRO A 317 -10.79 17.87 -2.57
CA PRO A 317 -10.99 18.89 -3.61
C PRO A 317 -10.09 20.12 -3.46
N ASN A 318 -9.52 20.33 -2.27
CA ASN A 318 -8.51 21.37 -2.03
C ASN A 318 -7.08 20.87 -2.26
N GLY A 319 -6.92 19.60 -2.64
CA GLY A 319 -5.66 18.92 -2.86
C GLY A 319 -5.01 18.37 -1.60
N THR A 320 -4.22 17.31 -1.79
CA THR A 320 -3.39 16.68 -0.78
C THR A 320 -2.17 16.07 -1.46
N TYR A 321 -1.09 15.83 -0.72
CA TYR A 321 -0.12 14.83 -1.16
C TYR A 321 -0.77 13.43 -1.05
N ALA A 322 -0.53 12.57 -2.02
CA ALA A 322 -1.09 11.22 -2.06
C ALA A 322 -0.11 10.23 -2.68
N TYR A 323 -0.16 8.99 -2.21
CA TYR A 323 0.55 7.85 -2.77
C TYR A 323 -0.34 7.10 -3.77
N PHE A 324 0.28 6.34 -4.68
CA PHE A 324 -0.45 5.58 -5.70
C PHE A 324 0.07 4.15 -5.80
N ALA A 325 -0.85 3.19 -5.83
CA ALA A 325 -0.55 1.81 -6.19
C ALA A 325 -0.40 1.71 -7.71
N THR A 326 0.83 1.88 -8.19
CA THR A 326 1.12 1.97 -9.63
C THR A 326 1.16 0.61 -10.30
N VAL A 327 0.85 0.61 -11.60
CA VAL A 327 0.92 -0.56 -12.47
C VAL A 327 1.51 -0.19 -13.82
N ASP A 328 1.99 -1.18 -14.57
CA ASP A 328 2.44 -1.04 -15.96
C ASP A 328 1.25 -0.98 -16.95
N ASP A 329 1.53 -0.92 -18.26
CA ASP A 329 0.47 -0.92 -19.28
C ASP A 329 -0.33 -2.23 -19.35
N ASN A 330 0.18 -3.30 -18.72
CA ASN A 330 -0.47 -4.59 -18.60
C ASN A 330 -1.22 -4.76 -17.26
N TRP A 331 -1.25 -3.72 -16.43
CA TRP A 331 -1.82 -3.68 -15.07
C TRP A 331 -1.09 -4.54 -14.03
N ASN A 332 0.13 -4.98 -14.33
CA ASN A 332 1.00 -5.60 -13.34
C ASN A 332 1.61 -4.53 -12.44
N SER A 333 1.73 -4.80 -11.15
CA SER A 333 2.29 -3.88 -10.16
C SER A 333 3.69 -3.43 -10.56
N THR A 334 3.97 -2.13 -10.41
CA THR A 334 5.30 -1.55 -10.65
C THR A 334 5.94 -1.12 -9.34
N TYR A 335 7.25 -1.37 -9.17
CA TYR A 335 8.05 -0.84 -8.06
C TYR A 335 7.82 0.67 -7.95
N PRO A 336 7.42 1.17 -6.77
CA PRO A 336 8.36 1.29 -5.64
C PRO A 336 7.94 0.79 -4.27
#